data_AF-A0A6N2VGI5-F1
#
_entry.id   AF-A0A6N2VGI5-F1
#
_cell.length_a   1.000
_cell.length_b   1.000
_cell.length_c   1.000
_cell.angle_alpha   90.00
_cell.angle_beta   90.00
_cell.angle_gamma   90.00
#
_symmetry.space_group_name_H-M   'P 1'
#
loop_
_entity.id
_entity.type
_entity.pdbx_description
1 polymer ?
#
loop_
_entity_poly.entity_id
_entity_poly.type
_entity_poly.pdbx_seq_one_letter_code
_entity_poly.pdbx_strand_id
1 'polypeptide(L)'
;MKHICFGTFIKVLLLCKDKTKDVKQHEFGQTLISSVNDAYGSYVDETTISNFARCERSLVYEITTAAASANRDYVVDYFENKIVPLLDLEELKKGICAYKSIVAEDELDDPIFRNPDITKAQWLRKLVFVPAEVLADIFLIAARVENRYGKESVAFINKAYIDSFASQVGAISFNARVIAPDIILTKTLQGKYFQQAFLPVIDGTLQIKGNNHIKAYRYRIESNQFDYMWLRKLLNANIGRYVFNRAEIEKYIRDDIESLGMEAAQYVRAHATGNELGEMLIYAFLEEVLHAPKLMSAIELSSGNRCAGIHFLTIPNTDVNYELVYGASHLHGDITQAVDNAFETIENMEKTRLSGMELVNSAEFNKCIDIKTAHLIKKIIIPEDGGDSGAGTAYGVLLGYTLDLNPEDYAPIEYTNAAIKRIELDIEVALDRIHTKISELKLGYKSFYIYVLPFNNADGDKKSIMNDLIGGTV
;
A
#
# COMPACT_ATOMS: atom_id res chain seq x y z
N MET A 1 6.64 27.40 -35.70
CA MET A 1 7.11 26.31 -34.82
C MET A 1 5.92 25.88 -33.97
N LYS A 2 5.75 24.59 -33.64
CA LYS A 2 4.61 24.15 -32.81
C LYS A 2 5.01 24.17 -31.34
N HIS A 3 4.10 24.58 -30.47
CA HIS A 3 4.31 24.69 -29.04
C HIS A 3 3.18 24.02 -28.26
N ILE A 4 3.52 23.27 -27.21
CA ILE A 4 2.56 22.72 -26.27
C ILE A 4 2.21 23.78 -25.23
N CYS A 5 0.93 24.09 -25.12
CA CYS A 5 0.35 24.89 -24.04
C CYS A 5 -1.06 24.39 -23.76
N PHE A 6 -1.72 24.91 -22.73
CA PHE A 6 -3.08 24.51 -22.40
C PHE A 6 -4.04 24.70 -23.59
N GLY A 7 -3.87 25.77 -24.38
CA GLY A 7 -4.68 26.04 -25.56
C GLY A 7 -4.56 24.98 -26.65
N THR A 8 -3.34 24.56 -27.01
CA THR A 8 -3.15 23.45 -27.98
C THR A 8 -3.61 22.13 -27.41
N PHE A 9 -3.37 21.89 -26.11
CA PHE A 9 -3.81 20.70 -25.41
C PHE A 9 -5.32 20.53 -25.49
N ILE A 10 -6.08 21.53 -25.03
CA ILE A 10 -7.53 21.45 -25.04
C ILE A 10 -8.12 21.44 -26.45
N LYS A 11 -7.52 22.17 -27.41
CA LYS A 11 -8.00 22.21 -28.79
C LYS A 11 -7.98 20.82 -29.44
N VAL A 12 -6.93 20.04 -29.21
CA VAL A 12 -6.84 18.64 -29.68
C VAL A 12 -7.90 17.78 -28.98
N LEU A 13 -8.05 17.86 -27.65
CA LEU A 13 -9.04 17.05 -26.92
C LEU A 13 -10.48 17.35 -27.33
N LEU A 14 -10.83 18.62 -27.55
CA LEU A 14 -12.17 19.01 -28.00
C LEU A 14 -12.53 18.38 -29.36
N LEU A 15 -11.53 18.13 -30.22
CA LEU A 15 -11.72 17.42 -31.49
C LEU A 15 -11.81 15.90 -31.34
N CYS A 16 -11.41 15.35 -30.19
CA CYS A 16 -11.46 13.93 -29.85
C CYS A 16 -12.65 13.58 -28.93
N LYS A 17 -13.52 14.54 -28.60
CA LYS A 17 -14.69 14.29 -27.75
C LYS A 17 -15.64 13.27 -28.37
N ASP A 18 -16.15 12.38 -27.54
CA ASP A 18 -17.22 11.47 -27.92
C ASP A 18 -18.50 12.27 -28.14
N LYS A 19 -18.97 12.29 -29.39
CA LYS A 19 -20.16 13.04 -29.82
C LYS A 19 -21.44 12.51 -29.18
N THR A 20 -21.44 11.29 -28.64
CA THR A 20 -22.61 10.68 -27.98
C THR A 20 -22.81 11.18 -26.54
N LYS A 21 -21.80 11.80 -25.92
CA LYS A 21 -21.83 12.19 -24.50
C LYS A 21 -22.46 13.56 -24.22
N ASP A 22 -22.80 14.33 -25.25
CA ASP A 22 -23.43 15.67 -25.20
C ASP A 22 -22.87 16.61 -24.10
N VAL A 23 -21.55 16.61 -23.90
CA VAL A 23 -20.88 17.52 -22.95
C VAL A 23 -20.58 18.84 -23.64
N LYS A 24 -20.82 19.98 -23.00
CA LYS A 24 -20.48 21.30 -23.56
C LYS A 24 -18.98 21.58 -23.52
N GLN A 25 -18.52 22.62 -24.23
CA GLN A 25 -17.09 22.97 -24.24
C GLN A 25 -16.63 23.46 -22.85
N HIS A 26 -17.41 24.35 -22.21
CA HIS A 26 -17.07 24.81 -20.86
C HIS A 26 -17.09 23.70 -19.84
N GLU A 27 -18.11 22.82 -19.81
CA GLU A 27 -18.18 21.70 -18.87
C GLU A 27 -16.94 20.79 -18.97
N PHE A 28 -16.49 20.50 -20.19
CA PHE A 28 -15.25 19.74 -20.42
C PHE A 28 -14.02 20.51 -19.91
N GLY A 29 -13.96 21.82 -20.15
CA GLY A 29 -12.90 22.70 -19.64
C GLY A 29 -12.86 22.80 -18.11
N GLN A 30 -14.01 22.95 -17.47
CA GLN A 30 -14.19 22.96 -16.02
C GLN A 30 -13.62 21.67 -15.43
N THR A 31 -14.03 20.52 -15.98
CA THR A 31 -13.57 19.20 -15.54
C THR A 31 -12.05 19.07 -15.65
N LEU A 32 -11.43 19.56 -16.73
CA LEU A 32 -9.97 19.56 -16.87
C LEU A 32 -9.28 20.40 -15.79
N ILE A 33 -9.74 21.62 -15.53
CA ILE A 33 -9.12 22.50 -14.55
C ILE A 33 -9.32 22.00 -13.11
N SER A 34 -10.49 21.43 -12.82
CA SER A 34 -10.80 20.84 -11.51
C SER A 34 -9.85 19.70 -11.12
N SER A 35 -9.20 19.05 -12.08
CA SER A 35 -8.21 18.00 -11.79
C SER A 35 -6.98 18.48 -10.99
N VAL A 36 -6.69 19.78 -11.01
CA VAL A 36 -5.58 20.39 -10.25
C VAL A 36 -6.06 21.50 -9.33
N ASN A 37 -7.19 22.13 -9.63
CA ASN A 37 -7.74 23.20 -8.81
C ASN A 37 -9.26 23.29 -8.95
N ASP A 38 -9.99 22.57 -8.07
CA ASP A 38 -11.45 22.47 -8.12
C ASP A 38 -12.16 23.81 -7.94
N ALA A 39 -11.63 24.67 -7.05
CA ALA A 39 -12.17 26.01 -6.84
C ALA A 39 -12.17 26.82 -8.15
N TYR A 40 -11.07 26.77 -8.91
CA TYR A 40 -10.95 27.48 -10.19
C TYR A 40 -11.71 26.82 -11.34
N GLY A 41 -11.91 25.51 -11.29
CA GLY A 41 -12.71 24.78 -12.27
C GLY A 41 -14.10 25.39 -12.43
N SER A 42 -14.76 25.72 -11.32
CA SER A 42 -16.12 26.30 -11.31
C SER A 42 -16.25 27.66 -12.03
N TYR A 43 -15.16 28.41 -12.21
CA TYR A 43 -15.16 29.73 -12.86
C TYR A 43 -14.86 29.67 -14.37
N VAL A 44 -14.64 28.48 -14.93
CA VAL A 44 -14.39 28.30 -16.36
C VAL A 44 -15.73 28.32 -17.10
N ASP A 45 -16.11 29.49 -17.61
CA ASP A 45 -17.30 29.66 -18.46
C ASP A 45 -16.99 29.47 -19.96
N GLU A 46 -18.02 29.54 -20.81
CA GLU A 46 -17.91 29.33 -22.27
C GLU A 46 -16.95 30.33 -22.94
N THR A 47 -16.93 31.57 -22.47
CA THR A 47 -16.03 32.61 -22.97
C THR A 47 -14.59 32.31 -22.58
N THR A 48 -14.36 31.95 -21.32
CA THR A 48 -13.04 31.66 -20.75
C THR A 48 -12.41 30.46 -21.44
N ILE A 49 -13.15 29.36 -21.58
CA ILE A 49 -12.63 28.16 -22.23
C ILE A 49 -12.37 28.39 -23.72
N SER A 50 -13.19 29.21 -24.39
CA SER A 50 -12.98 29.58 -25.80
C SER A 50 -11.71 30.40 -25.98
N ASN A 51 -11.47 31.36 -25.08
CA ASN A 51 -10.25 32.17 -25.09
C ASN A 51 -9.00 31.33 -24.82
N PHE A 52 -9.09 30.35 -23.91
CA PHE A 52 -8.02 29.37 -23.70
C PHE A 52 -7.74 28.53 -24.96
N ALA A 53 -8.78 27.94 -25.56
CA ALA A 53 -8.65 27.11 -26.76
C ALA A 53 -8.15 27.87 -28.00
N ARG A 54 -8.30 29.20 -28.03
CA ARG A 54 -7.77 30.09 -29.09
C ARG A 54 -6.43 30.72 -28.74
N CYS A 55 -5.85 30.37 -27.59
CA CYS A 55 -4.63 31.00 -27.06
C CYS A 55 -4.72 32.53 -26.92
N GLU A 56 -5.92 33.06 -26.66
CA GLU A 56 -6.16 34.50 -26.43
C GLU A 56 -5.99 34.89 -24.97
N ARG A 57 -6.06 33.91 -24.07
CA ARG A 57 -5.85 34.07 -22.64
C ARG A 57 -5.03 32.90 -22.11
N SER A 58 -4.08 33.17 -21.21
CA SER A 58 -3.35 32.14 -20.45
C SER A 58 -4.14 31.68 -19.23
N LEU A 59 -3.81 30.50 -18.72
CA LEU A 59 -4.27 30.07 -17.40
C LEU A 59 -3.81 31.09 -16.33
N VAL A 60 -4.66 31.29 -15.32
CA VAL A 60 -4.33 32.16 -14.19
C VAL A 60 -3.27 31.52 -13.30
N TYR A 61 -2.55 32.35 -12.55
CA TYR A 61 -1.39 31.93 -11.77
C TYR A 61 -1.70 30.77 -10.80
N GLU A 62 -2.88 30.79 -10.20
CA GLU A 62 -3.36 29.79 -9.25
C GLU A 62 -3.51 28.40 -9.89
N ILE A 63 -3.93 28.35 -11.15
CA ILE A 63 -4.02 27.10 -11.90
C ILE A 63 -2.61 26.63 -12.29
N THR A 64 -1.75 27.53 -12.78
CA THR A 64 -0.38 27.18 -13.18
C THR A 64 0.45 26.67 -12.00
N THR A 65 0.29 27.27 -10.83
CA THR A 65 0.95 26.86 -9.58
C THR A 65 0.41 25.52 -9.10
N ALA A 66 -0.92 25.36 -9.10
CA ALA A 66 -1.55 24.10 -8.71
C ALA A 66 -1.11 22.94 -9.62
N ALA A 67 -1.00 23.17 -10.94
CA ALA A 67 -0.47 22.19 -11.88
C ALA A 67 1.01 21.87 -11.62
N ALA A 68 1.84 22.86 -11.29
CA ALA A 68 3.26 22.66 -11.02
C ALA A 68 3.52 21.84 -9.74
N SER A 69 2.66 21.95 -8.73
CA SER A 69 2.73 21.17 -7.48
C SER A 69 1.74 20.00 -7.43
N ALA A 70 1.08 19.67 -8.54
CA ALA A 70 0.04 18.66 -8.55
C ALA A 70 0.62 17.28 -8.26
N ASN A 71 -0.13 16.49 -7.50
CA ASN A 71 0.16 15.07 -7.36
C ASN A 71 -0.22 14.37 -8.68
N ARG A 72 0.79 13.93 -9.45
CA ARG A 72 0.61 13.31 -10.77
C ARG A 72 -0.46 12.21 -10.75
N ASP A 73 -0.36 11.21 -9.87
CA ASP A 73 -1.31 10.09 -9.99
C ASP A 73 -2.72 10.47 -9.54
N TYR A 74 -2.92 11.52 -8.73
CA TYR A 74 -4.26 12.04 -8.48
C TYR A 74 -4.87 12.59 -9.78
N VAL A 75 -4.08 13.32 -10.57
CA VAL A 75 -4.53 13.85 -11.87
C VAL A 75 -4.80 12.70 -12.85
N VAL A 76 -3.96 11.65 -12.85
CA VAL A 76 -4.21 10.43 -13.64
C VAL A 76 -5.53 9.77 -13.24
N ASP A 77 -5.76 9.53 -11.95
CA ASP A 77 -7.01 8.95 -11.43
C ASP A 77 -8.22 9.80 -11.82
N TYR A 78 -8.09 11.12 -11.68
CA TYR A 78 -9.14 12.06 -12.07
C TYR A 78 -9.44 11.96 -13.57
N PHE A 79 -8.40 11.92 -14.40
CA PHE A 79 -8.54 11.82 -15.86
C PHE A 79 -9.18 10.50 -16.26
N GLU A 80 -8.78 9.39 -15.65
CA GLU A 80 -9.34 8.05 -15.87
C GLU A 80 -10.86 8.04 -15.62
N ASN A 81 -11.30 8.68 -14.54
CA ASN A 81 -12.70 8.64 -14.11
C ASN A 81 -13.59 9.73 -14.71
N LYS A 82 -13.02 10.87 -15.12
CA LYS A 82 -13.79 12.09 -15.49
C LYS A 82 -13.51 12.62 -16.89
N ILE A 83 -12.33 12.37 -17.46
CA ILE A 83 -11.94 12.91 -18.78
C ILE A 83 -11.99 11.83 -19.85
N VAL A 84 -11.33 10.70 -19.65
CA VAL A 84 -11.30 9.59 -20.61
C VAL A 84 -12.71 9.11 -21.01
N PRO A 85 -13.71 9.00 -20.10
CA PRO A 85 -15.07 8.60 -20.46
C PRO A 85 -15.81 9.58 -21.38
N LEU A 86 -15.28 10.80 -21.57
CA LEU A 86 -15.85 11.84 -22.43
C LEU A 86 -15.19 11.89 -23.82
N LEU A 87 -14.23 10.99 -24.10
CA LEU A 87 -13.44 10.95 -25.32
C LEU A 87 -13.77 9.71 -26.16
N ASP A 88 -13.74 9.87 -27.48
CA ASP A 88 -13.75 8.74 -28.41
C ASP A 88 -12.31 8.21 -28.52
N LEU A 89 -12.10 6.94 -28.15
CA LEU A 89 -10.75 6.37 -28.10
C LEU A 89 -10.10 6.20 -29.48
N GLU A 90 -10.86 6.02 -30.56
CA GLU A 90 -10.30 5.92 -31.91
C GLU A 90 -9.89 7.31 -32.43
N GLU A 91 -10.68 8.35 -32.16
CA GLU A 91 -10.28 9.73 -32.41
C GLU A 91 -9.11 10.16 -31.51
N LEU A 92 -9.08 9.72 -30.26
CA LEU A 92 -7.99 10.02 -29.33
C LEU A 92 -6.64 9.47 -29.83
N LYS A 93 -6.59 8.31 -30.49
CA LYS A 93 -5.35 7.81 -31.11
C LYS A 93 -4.79 8.80 -32.14
N LYS A 94 -5.65 9.44 -32.95
CA LYS A 94 -5.25 10.53 -33.85
C LYS A 94 -4.77 11.75 -33.05
N GLY A 95 -5.45 12.06 -31.95
CA GLY A 95 -5.03 13.09 -30.99
C GLY A 95 -3.63 12.86 -30.41
N ILE A 96 -3.28 11.62 -30.06
CA ILE A 96 -1.91 11.28 -29.61
C ILE A 96 -0.89 11.54 -30.73
N CYS A 97 -1.17 11.15 -31.97
CA CYS A 97 -0.30 11.49 -33.10
C CYS A 97 -0.16 13.01 -33.29
N ALA A 98 -1.24 13.77 -33.12
CA ALA A 98 -1.22 15.22 -33.17
C ALA A 98 -0.33 15.82 -32.06
N TYR A 99 -0.42 15.33 -30.82
CA TYR A 99 0.48 15.73 -29.75
C TYR A 99 1.93 15.37 -30.05
N LYS A 100 2.18 14.18 -30.61
CA LYS A 100 3.53 13.77 -31.03
C LYS A 100 4.11 14.71 -32.08
N SER A 101 3.30 15.14 -33.04
CA SER A 101 3.72 16.14 -34.03
C SER A 101 4.00 17.51 -33.41
N ILE A 102 3.21 17.95 -32.43
CA ILE A 102 3.44 19.23 -31.72
C ILE A 102 4.76 19.16 -30.94
N VAL A 103 4.92 18.17 -30.08
CA VAL A 103 6.12 17.99 -29.25
C VAL A 103 7.38 17.79 -30.08
N ALA A 104 7.30 17.13 -31.24
CA ALA A 104 8.45 16.96 -32.13
C ALA A 104 9.05 18.30 -32.56
N GLU A 105 8.20 19.29 -32.85
CA GLU A 105 8.60 20.63 -33.28
C GLU A 105 8.82 21.62 -32.13
N ASP A 106 8.47 21.26 -30.89
CA ASP A 106 8.55 22.14 -29.73
C ASP A 106 9.92 22.07 -29.02
N GLU A 107 10.39 23.19 -28.49
CA GLU A 107 11.66 23.30 -27.76
C GLU A 107 11.44 23.01 -26.26
N LEU A 108 11.20 21.74 -25.93
CA LEU A 108 11.03 21.27 -24.56
C LEU A 108 12.35 20.75 -23.97
N ASP A 109 12.62 21.13 -22.72
CA ASP A 109 13.75 20.61 -21.95
C ASP A 109 13.53 19.14 -21.56
N ASP A 110 14.60 18.35 -21.61
CA ASP A 110 14.61 16.98 -21.09
C ASP A 110 14.90 16.95 -19.58
N PRO A 111 14.28 16.02 -18.82
CA PRO A 111 13.19 15.14 -19.24
C PRO A 111 11.86 15.90 -19.31
N ILE A 112 11.03 15.56 -20.31
CA ILE A 112 9.71 16.18 -20.49
C ILE A 112 8.72 15.74 -19.40
N PHE A 113 8.85 14.52 -18.87
CA PHE A 113 8.09 14.04 -17.70
C PHE A 113 9.06 13.69 -16.58
N ARG A 114 8.70 14.06 -15.34
CA ARG A 114 9.44 13.66 -14.13
C ARG A 114 8.62 12.60 -13.41
N ASN A 115 9.28 11.50 -13.05
CA ASN A 115 8.68 10.34 -12.38
C ASN A 115 7.66 9.52 -13.23
N PRO A 116 8.13 8.58 -14.09
CA PRO A 116 9.54 8.31 -14.41
C PRO A 116 10.12 9.39 -15.33
N ASP A 117 11.44 9.56 -15.30
CA ASP A 117 12.12 10.49 -16.20
C ASP A 117 12.04 9.99 -17.65
N ILE A 118 11.30 10.73 -18.48
CA ILE A 118 11.11 10.41 -19.90
C ILE A 118 11.61 11.59 -20.73
N THR A 119 12.55 11.30 -21.62
CA THR A 119 13.04 12.27 -22.62
C THR A 119 12.06 12.44 -23.78
N LYS A 120 12.13 13.58 -24.46
CA LYS A 120 11.41 13.89 -25.70
C LYS A 120 11.60 12.78 -26.74
N ALA A 121 12.84 12.31 -26.92
CA ALA A 121 13.15 11.24 -27.87
C ALA A 121 12.48 9.90 -27.48
N GLN A 122 12.48 9.54 -26.20
CA GLN A 122 11.81 8.33 -25.71
C GLN A 122 10.30 8.41 -25.91
N TRP A 123 9.69 9.54 -25.58
CA TRP A 123 8.24 9.73 -25.74
C TRP A 123 7.79 9.72 -27.20
N LEU A 124 8.55 10.35 -28.10
CA LEU A 124 8.27 10.32 -29.55
C LEU A 124 8.34 8.90 -30.14
N ARG A 125 9.13 7.99 -29.55
CA ARG A 125 9.20 6.58 -29.96
C ARG A 125 8.12 5.71 -29.34
N LYS A 126 7.44 6.17 -28.28
CA LYS A 126 6.40 5.40 -27.58
C LYS A 126 5.20 5.17 -28.49
N LEU A 127 4.73 3.92 -28.55
CA LEU A 127 3.60 3.49 -29.39
C LEU A 127 2.43 2.93 -28.56
N VAL A 128 2.69 2.53 -27.32
CA VAL A 128 1.69 1.97 -26.39
C VAL A 128 1.44 2.98 -25.29
N PHE A 129 0.19 3.32 -25.02
CA PHE A 129 -0.18 4.34 -24.04
C PHE A 129 -1.30 3.86 -23.12
N VAL A 130 -1.30 4.35 -21.88
CA VAL A 130 -2.49 4.35 -21.02
C VAL A 130 -3.16 5.72 -21.20
N PRO A 131 -4.43 5.80 -21.67
CA PRO A 131 -5.06 7.08 -22.00
C PRO A 131 -5.03 8.11 -20.88
N ALA A 132 -5.37 7.71 -19.65
CA ALA A 132 -5.39 8.62 -18.51
C ALA A 132 -3.99 9.19 -18.18
N GLU A 133 -2.96 8.33 -18.17
CA GLU A 133 -1.59 8.73 -17.88
C GLU A 133 -1.06 9.72 -18.90
N VAL A 134 -1.16 9.39 -20.19
CA VAL A 134 -0.61 10.25 -21.24
C VAL A 134 -1.31 11.61 -21.29
N LEU A 135 -2.62 11.66 -21.02
CA LEU A 135 -3.36 12.91 -21.02
C LEU A 135 -3.05 13.78 -19.80
N ALA A 136 -2.96 13.19 -18.61
CA ALA A 136 -2.55 13.90 -17.40
C ALA A 136 -1.13 14.45 -17.53
N ASP A 137 -0.22 13.63 -18.06
CA ASP A 137 1.18 14.00 -18.32
C ASP A 137 1.28 15.22 -19.25
N ILE A 138 0.62 15.17 -20.41
CA ILE A 138 0.62 16.30 -21.36
C ILE A 138 -0.07 17.52 -20.73
N PHE A 139 -1.16 17.34 -19.99
CA PHE A 139 -1.86 18.43 -19.32
C PHE A 139 -0.97 19.16 -18.32
N LEU A 140 -0.23 18.43 -17.48
CA LEU A 140 0.65 19.01 -16.46
C LEU A 140 1.80 19.81 -17.07
N ILE A 141 2.31 19.41 -18.24
CA ILE A 141 3.24 20.24 -19.02
C ILE A 141 2.52 21.47 -19.57
N ALA A 142 1.44 21.23 -20.31
CA ALA A 142 0.70 22.26 -21.04
C ALA A 142 0.19 23.39 -20.14
N ALA A 143 -0.24 23.05 -18.92
CA ALA A 143 -0.77 23.98 -17.94
C ALA A 143 0.28 24.94 -17.37
N ARG A 144 1.57 24.63 -17.52
CA ARG A 144 2.69 25.46 -17.04
C ARG A 144 3.23 26.41 -18.11
N VAL A 145 2.79 26.25 -19.35
CA VAL A 145 3.23 27.07 -20.48
C VAL A 145 2.20 28.15 -20.77
N GLU A 146 2.66 29.39 -20.92
CA GLU A 146 1.78 30.49 -21.29
C GLU A 146 1.15 30.27 -22.67
N ASN A 147 -0.18 30.42 -22.78
CA ASN A 147 -0.90 30.12 -24.01
C ASN A 147 -0.46 30.96 -25.21
N ARG A 148 0.08 32.17 -24.99
CA ARG A 148 0.57 33.03 -26.08
C ARG A 148 1.56 32.33 -27.02
N TYR A 149 2.38 31.42 -26.50
CA TYR A 149 3.34 30.64 -27.30
C TYR A 149 2.64 29.65 -28.25
N GLY A 150 1.42 29.21 -27.91
CA GLY A 150 0.62 28.32 -28.76
C GLY A 150 -0.24 29.02 -29.82
N LYS A 151 -0.19 30.36 -29.96
CA LYS A 151 -1.12 31.10 -30.84
C LYS A 151 -1.03 30.67 -32.31
N GLU A 152 0.17 30.53 -32.84
CA GLU A 152 0.38 29.98 -34.18
C GLU A 152 0.02 28.50 -34.25
N SER A 153 0.23 27.78 -33.14
CA SER A 153 -0.04 26.35 -33.04
C SER A 153 -1.52 26.01 -33.17
N VAL A 154 -2.39 26.73 -32.45
CA VAL A 154 -3.83 26.48 -32.49
C VAL A 154 -4.48 26.80 -33.84
N ALA A 155 -3.84 27.62 -34.69
CA ALA A 155 -4.39 28.03 -35.98
C ALA A 155 -4.54 26.86 -36.97
N PHE A 156 -3.63 25.87 -36.92
CA PHE A 156 -3.71 24.69 -37.78
C PHE A 156 -4.39 23.48 -37.13
N ILE A 157 -4.64 23.51 -35.80
CA ILE A 157 -5.32 22.41 -35.09
C ILE A 157 -6.83 22.48 -35.36
N ASN A 158 -7.24 21.79 -36.42
CA ASN A 158 -8.63 21.62 -36.82
C ASN A 158 -8.94 20.14 -37.13
N LYS A 159 -10.17 19.83 -37.52
CA LYS A 159 -10.57 18.45 -37.80
C LYS A 159 -9.77 17.82 -38.94
N ALA A 160 -9.46 18.58 -40.00
CA ALA A 160 -8.62 18.08 -41.10
C ALA A 160 -7.20 17.75 -40.64
N TYR A 161 -6.64 18.52 -39.71
CA TYR A 161 -5.34 18.21 -39.10
C TYR A 161 -5.39 16.91 -38.29
N ILE A 162 -6.41 16.71 -37.44
CA ILE A 162 -6.59 15.44 -36.70
C ILE A 162 -6.77 14.26 -37.66
N ASP A 163 -7.61 14.41 -38.68
CA ASP A 163 -7.89 13.34 -39.64
C ASP A 163 -6.69 13.02 -40.55
N SER A 164 -5.73 13.94 -40.71
CA SER A 164 -4.47 13.67 -41.43
C SER A 164 -3.63 12.55 -40.81
N PHE A 165 -3.86 12.23 -39.53
CA PHE A 165 -3.17 11.15 -38.82
C PHE A 165 -3.88 9.79 -38.92
N ALA A 166 -4.97 9.66 -39.68
CA ALA A 166 -5.75 8.42 -39.77
C ALA A 166 -4.92 7.18 -40.16
N SER A 167 -3.92 7.34 -41.04
CA SER A 167 -3.02 6.26 -41.46
C SER A 167 -2.03 5.81 -40.38
N GLN A 168 -1.82 6.61 -39.33
CA GLN A 168 -0.88 6.34 -38.24
C GLN A 168 -1.55 5.71 -37.02
N VAL A 169 -2.88 5.70 -36.97
CA VAL A 169 -3.68 5.20 -35.83
C VAL A 169 -3.37 3.73 -35.51
N GLY A 170 -3.14 2.89 -36.53
CA GLY A 170 -2.82 1.47 -36.34
C GLY A 170 -1.50 1.20 -35.60
N ALA A 171 -0.61 2.19 -35.53
CA ALA A 171 0.64 2.09 -34.77
C ALA A 171 0.47 2.48 -33.29
N ILE A 172 -0.64 3.10 -32.91
CA ILE A 172 -0.93 3.51 -31.52
C ILE A 172 -1.86 2.49 -30.87
N SER A 173 -1.41 1.87 -29.79
CA SER A 173 -2.26 1.01 -28.96
C SER A 173 -2.54 1.64 -27.60
N PHE A 174 -3.75 1.39 -27.10
CA PHE A 174 -4.12 1.74 -25.74
C PHE A 174 -4.18 0.49 -24.88
N ASN A 175 -3.49 0.54 -23.75
CA ASN A 175 -3.64 -0.43 -22.69
C ASN A 175 -4.59 0.13 -21.64
N ALA A 176 -5.32 -0.77 -20.98
CA ALA A 176 -5.89 -0.44 -19.68
C ALA A 176 -4.75 -0.03 -18.75
N ARG A 177 -5.02 0.90 -17.84
CA ARG A 177 -4.07 1.21 -16.78
C ARG A 177 -3.84 -0.07 -15.98
N VAL A 178 -2.63 -0.60 -16.07
CA VAL A 178 -2.19 -1.67 -15.18
C VAL A 178 -1.73 -0.95 -13.93
N ILE A 179 -2.64 -0.72 -13.00
CA ILE A 179 -2.24 -0.58 -11.60
C ILE A 179 -1.56 -1.91 -11.30
N ALA A 180 -0.24 -1.92 -11.14
CA ALA A 180 0.51 -3.15 -10.89
C ALA A 180 -0.22 -3.90 -9.75
N PRO A 181 -0.92 -5.02 -10.03
CA PRO A 181 -1.78 -5.67 -9.04
C PRO A 181 -0.96 -6.28 -7.90
N ASP A 182 0.35 -6.38 -8.05
CA ASP A 182 1.18 -7.18 -7.17
C ASP A 182 1.51 -6.47 -5.85
N ILE A 183 1.49 -5.13 -5.79
CA ILE A 183 1.82 -4.39 -4.56
C ILE A 183 0.94 -3.13 -4.44
N ILE A 184 -0.30 -3.32 -3.99
CA ILE A 184 -1.19 -2.23 -3.57
C ILE A 184 -0.65 -1.52 -2.33
N LEU A 185 0.06 -2.26 -1.47
CA LEU A 185 0.60 -1.74 -0.22
C LEU A 185 2.02 -2.28 -0.03
N THR A 186 2.98 -1.42 0.29
CA THR A 186 4.34 -1.85 0.61
C THR A 186 4.46 -2.21 2.09
N LYS A 187 5.35 -3.13 2.44
CA LYS A 187 5.66 -3.41 3.85
C LYS A 187 6.23 -2.15 4.53
N THR A 188 5.81 -1.89 5.77
CA THR A 188 6.36 -0.81 6.62
C THR A 188 7.64 -1.23 7.33
N LEU A 189 7.78 -2.53 7.66
CA LEU A 189 8.85 -3.12 8.43
C LEU A 189 10.22 -2.93 7.76
N GLN A 190 11.20 -2.52 8.57
CA GLN A 190 12.62 -2.55 8.24
C GLN A 190 13.19 -3.93 8.62
N GLY A 191 13.19 -4.85 7.65
CA GLY A 191 13.59 -6.25 7.82
C GLY A 191 15.09 -6.51 7.97
N LYS A 192 15.95 -5.47 8.02
CA LYS A 192 17.43 -5.60 8.02
C LYS A 192 17.99 -6.60 9.03
N TYR A 193 17.36 -6.70 10.20
CA TYR A 193 17.79 -7.55 11.31
C TYR A 193 17.00 -8.84 11.46
N PHE A 194 16.00 -9.09 10.60
CA PHE A 194 15.03 -10.16 10.78
C PHE A 194 15.69 -11.55 10.71
N GLN A 195 16.46 -11.80 9.64
CA GLN A 195 17.14 -13.09 9.44
C GLN A 195 18.23 -13.39 10.48
N GLN A 196 18.78 -12.35 11.12
CA GLN A 196 19.74 -12.49 12.21
C GLN A 196 19.05 -12.77 13.55
N ALA A 197 17.85 -12.22 13.74
CA ALA A 197 17.03 -12.41 14.93
C ALA A 197 16.36 -13.80 14.95
N PHE A 198 15.84 -14.26 13.81
CA PHE A 198 15.06 -15.48 13.72
C PHE A 198 15.67 -16.47 12.74
N LEU A 199 16.03 -17.65 13.26
CA LEU A 199 16.54 -18.78 12.48
C LEU A 199 15.41 -19.80 12.31
N PRO A 200 15.06 -20.21 11.08
CA PRO A 200 13.97 -21.16 10.85
C PRO A 200 14.32 -22.54 11.42
N VAL A 201 13.31 -23.22 11.95
CA VAL A 201 13.39 -24.61 12.45
C VAL A 201 12.40 -25.49 11.70
N ILE A 202 11.12 -25.09 11.66
CA ILE A 202 10.05 -25.82 10.97
C ILE A 202 9.37 -24.92 9.96
N ASP A 203 9.05 -25.50 8.79
CA ASP A 203 8.12 -24.95 7.80
C ASP A 203 7.11 -26.04 7.43
N GLY A 204 5.88 -25.91 7.94
CA GLY A 204 4.83 -26.91 7.83
C GLY A 204 3.47 -26.31 7.50
N THR A 205 2.46 -27.18 7.44
CA THR A 205 1.07 -26.84 7.12
C THR A 205 0.11 -27.49 8.12
N LEU A 206 -0.99 -26.81 8.37
CA LEU A 206 -2.10 -27.26 9.22
C LEU A 206 -3.05 -28.20 8.48
N GLN A 207 -2.89 -28.50 7.18
CA GLN A 207 -3.78 -29.42 6.45
C GLN A 207 -5.29 -29.08 6.56
N ILE A 208 -5.63 -27.79 6.62
CA ILE A 208 -7.01 -27.28 6.62
C ILE A 208 -7.41 -26.75 5.22
N LYS A 209 -8.69 -26.41 5.03
CA LYS A 209 -9.19 -25.95 3.73
C LYS A 209 -8.72 -24.56 3.35
N GLY A 210 -8.67 -23.64 4.31
CA GLY A 210 -8.13 -22.29 4.08
C GLY A 210 -6.63 -22.31 3.87
N ASN A 211 -6.08 -21.24 3.29
CA ASN A 211 -4.63 -21.09 3.15
C ASN A 211 -3.96 -21.15 4.52
N ASN A 212 -2.86 -21.88 4.65
CA ASN A 212 -2.29 -22.06 5.96
C ASN A 212 -0.80 -22.40 5.96
N HIS A 213 -0.16 -22.07 7.07
CA HIS A 213 1.13 -22.62 7.46
C HIS A 213 1.25 -22.68 8.98
N ILE A 214 2.23 -23.45 9.44
CA ILE A 214 2.80 -23.35 10.77
C ILE A 214 4.31 -23.32 10.61
N LYS A 215 4.93 -22.24 11.08
CA LYS A 215 6.37 -22.03 10.99
C LYS A 215 6.94 -21.80 12.37
N ALA A 216 8.06 -22.42 12.67
CA ALA A 216 8.76 -22.20 13.92
C ALA A 216 10.16 -21.68 13.68
N TYR A 217 10.57 -20.79 14.57
CA TYR A 217 11.86 -20.14 14.53
C TYR A 217 12.52 -20.23 15.89
N ARG A 218 13.81 -19.96 15.94
CA ARG A 218 14.57 -19.83 17.18
C ARG A 218 15.51 -18.64 17.11
N TYR A 219 15.97 -18.19 18.26
CA TYR A 219 17.05 -17.22 18.36
C TYR A 219 18.42 -17.90 18.18
N ARG A 220 19.46 -17.07 18.12
CA ARG A 220 20.84 -17.57 18.29
C ARG A 220 20.99 -18.12 19.70
N ILE A 221 21.81 -19.15 19.83
CA ILE A 221 22.14 -19.76 21.12
C ILE A 221 23.57 -19.35 21.45
N GLU A 222 23.75 -18.72 22.60
CA GLU A 222 25.05 -18.38 23.16
C GLU A 222 25.07 -18.84 24.62
N SER A 223 26.13 -19.55 25.03
CA SER A 223 26.26 -20.09 26.39
C SER A 223 25.01 -20.86 26.88
N ASN A 224 24.47 -21.74 26.02
CA ASN A 224 23.27 -22.56 26.27
C ASN A 224 21.99 -21.78 26.55
N GLN A 225 21.88 -20.55 26.06
CA GLN A 225 20.67 -19.74 26.20
C GLN A 225 20.39 -18.98 24.90
N PHE A 226 19.13 -18.61 24.68
CA PHE A 226 18.77 -17.73 23.58
C PHE A 226 19.33 -16.32 23.78
N ASP A 227 20.06 -15.82 22.79
CA ASP A 227 20.52 -14.44 22.71
C ASP A 227 19.51 -13.55 21.98
N TYR A 228 19.09 -12.48 22.65
CA TYR A 228 18.10 -11.52 22.15
C TYR A 228 18.73 -10.26 21.53
N MET A 229 20.04 -10.19 21.32
CA MET A 229 20.71 -9.01 20.77
C MET A 229 20.10 -8.55 19.43
N TRP A 230 19.91 -9.48 18.49
CA TRP A 230 19.35 -9.16 17.17
C TRP A 230 17.85 -8.87 17.21
N LEU A 231 17.11 -9.53 18.10
CA LEU A 231 15.73 -9.19 18.38
C LEU A 231 15.62 -7.74 18.85
N ARG A 232 16.42 -7.33 19.84
CA ARG A 232 16.44 -5.93 20.32
C ARG A 232 16.78 -4.95 19.19
N LYS A 233 17.72 -5.27 18.30
CA LYS A 233 18.02 -4.43 17.13
C LYS A 233 16.84 -4.32 16.16
N LEU A 234 16.15 -5.44 15.90
CA LEU A 234 14.95 -5.45 15.07
C LEU A 234 13.83 -4.60 15.68
N LEU A 235 13.55 -4.78 16.98
CA LEU A 235 12.52 -4.02 17.69
C LEU A 235 12.84 -2.51 17.70
N ASN A 236 14.09 -2.12 18.01
CA ASN A 236 14.51 -0.72 17.98
C ASN A 236 14.35 -0.08 16.60
N ALA A 237 14.66 -0.82 15.53
CA ALA A 237 14.50 -0.33 14.17
C ALA A 237 13.03 -0.15 13.74
N ASN A 238 12.09 -0.73 14.49
CA ASN A 238 10.70 -0.86 14.06
C ASN A 238 9.66 -0.36 15.07
N ILE A 239 10.02 0.01 16.30
CA ILE A 239 9.05 0.51 17.30
C ILE A 239 8.27 1.72 16.77
N GLY A 240 8.94 2.66 16.11
CA GLY A 240 8.27 3.80 15.47
C GLY A 240 7.30 3.40 14.37
N ARG A 241 7.65 2.36 13.60
CA ARG A 241 6.84 1.89 12.48
C ARG A 241 5.65 1.03 12.92
N TYR A 242 5.80 0.41 14.09
CA TYR A 242 4.71 -0.25 14.78
C TYR A 242 3.71 0.78 15.31
N VAL A 243 4.17 1.76 16.10
CA VAL A 243 3.32 2.72 16.82
C VAL A 243 2.58 3.68 15.89
N PHE A 244 3.28 4.25 14.90
CA PHE A 244 2.70 5.29 14.05
C PHE A 244 2.08 4.71 12.79
N ASN A 245 1.03 5.39 12.30
CA ASN A 245 0.40 5.03 11.04
C ASN A 245 1.27 5.45 9.83
N ARG A 246 0.92 5.03 8.61
CA ARG A 246 1.77 5.27 7.43
C ARG A 246 1.91 6.76 7.12
N ALA A 247 0.83 7.53 7.21
CA ALA A 247 0.85 8.97 6.99
C ALA A 247 1.74 9.70 8.01
N GLU A 248 1.71 9.29 9.28
CA GLU A 248 2.59 9.80 10.33
C GLU A 248 4.05 9.43 10.07
N ILE A 249 4.33 8.18 9.71
CA ILE A 249 5.68 7.71 9.36
C ILE A 249 6.24 8.54 8.20
N GLU A 250 5.45 8.81 7.16
CA GLU A 250 5.86 9.66 6.03
C GLU A 250 6.19 11.09 6.46
N LYS A 251 5.45 11.63 7.44
CA LYS A 251 5.75 12.93 8.04
C LYS A 251 7.09 12.92 8.78
N TYR A 252 7.33 11.92 9.63
CA TYR A 252 8.63 11.78 10.30
C TYR A 252 9.78 11.62 9.30
N ILE A 253 9.61 10.81 8.25
CA ILE A 253 10.64 10.64 7.20
C ILE A 253 11.00 11.98 6.53
N ARG A 254 10.03 12.89 6.38
CA ARG A 254 10.22 14.20 5.75
C ARG A 254 10.83 15.23 6.69
N ASP A 255 10.36 15.24 7.94
CA ASP A 255 10.56 16.35 8.85
C ASP A 255 11.63 16.07 9.93
N ASP A 256 11.59 14.90 10.58
CA ASP A 256 12.45 14.54 11.73
C ASP A 256 12.44 13.02 11.96
N ILE A 257 13.22 12.27 11.18
CA ILE A 257 13.20 10.80 11.26
C ILE A 257 13.90 10.30 12.53
N GLU A 258 14.76 11.13 13.11
CA GLU A 258 15.56 10.85 14.29
C GLU A 258 14.70 10.74 15.57
N SER A 259 13.61 11.50 15.69
CA SER A 259 12.71 11.45 16.86
C SER A 259 11.73 10.28 16.86
N LEU A 260 11.41 9.72 15.68
CA LEU A 260 10.41 8.67 15.48
C LEU A 260 10.50 7.53 16.51
N GLY A 261 11.70 6.98 16.72
CA GLY A 261 11.90 5.85 17.65
C GLY A 261 11.73 6.24 19.12
N MET A 262 12.23 7.43 19.49
CA MET A 262 12.14 7.94 20.86
C MET A 262 10.70 8.26 21.25
N GLU A 263 9.96 8.95 20.38
CA GLU A 263 8.56 9.29 20.65
C GLU A 263 7.67 8.04 20.72
N ALA A 264 7.92 7.06 19.85
CA ALA A 264 7.23 5.77 19.91
C ALA A 264 7.52 5.01 21.21
N ALA A 265 8.78 4.98 21.66
CA ALA A 265 9.15 4.37 22.93
C ALA A 265 8.45 5.06 24.12
N GLN A 266 8.38 6.39 24.13
CA GLN A 266 7.64 7.14 25.14
C GLN A 266 6.14 6.84 25.12
N TYR A 267 5.56 6.77 23.92
CA TYR A 267 4.15 6.42 23.75
C TYR A 267 3.84 5.04 24.33
N VAL A 268 4.61 4.02 23.94
CA VAL A 268 4.44 2.66 24.45
C VAL A 268 4.60 2.62 25.96
N ARG A 269 5.61 3.31 26.52
CA ARG A 269 5.82 3.38 27.97
C ARG A 269 4.61 3.94 28.71
N ALA A 270 3.92 4.94 28.15
CA ALA A 270 2.75 5.55 28.76
C ALA A 270 1.46 4.72 28.63
N HIS A 271 1.39 3.80 27.66
CA HIS A 271 0.17 3.07 27.29
C HIS A 271 0.30 1.54 27.30
N ALA A 272 1.39 1.01 27.87
CA ALA A 272 1.67 -0.42 27.87
C ALA A 272 0.56 -1.23 28.57
N THR A 273 0.13 -2.27 27.88
CA THR A 273 -0.86 -3.28 28.28
C THR A 273 -0.19 -4.61 28.66
N GLY A 274 1.06 -4.83 28.26
CA GLY A 274 1.86 -6.02 28.54
C GLY A 274 1.95 -7.02 27.39
N ASN A 275 1.24 -6.78 26.29
CA ASN A 275 1.22 -7.65 25.10
C ASN A 275 2.05 -7.12 23.93
N GLU A 276 2.64 -5.93 24.04
CA GLU A 276 3.25 -5.19 22.93
C GLU A 276 4.37 -5.97 22.25
N LEU A 277 5.14 -6.77 22.99
CA LEU A 277 6.17 -7.62 22.39
C LEU A 277 5.55 -8.62 21.41
N GLY A 278 4.46 -9.29 21.80
CA GLY A 278 3.75 -10.23 20.94
C GLY A 278 3.19 -9.54 19.70
N GLU A 279 2.63 -8.35 19.86
CA GLU A 279 2.06 -7.54 18.77
C GLU A 279 3.14 -7.09 17.77
N MET A 280 4.29 -6.60 18.26
CA MET A 280 5.41 -6.21 17.42
C MET A 280 6.03 -7.41 16.69
N LEU A 281 6.07 -8.57 17.34
CA LEU A 281 6.57 -9.81 16.73
C LEU A 281 5.62 -10.29 15.63
N ILE A 282 4.31 -10.42 15.87
CA ILE A 282 3.37 -10.86 14.82
C ILE A 282 3.36 -9.88 13.65
N TYR A 283 3.42 -8.57 13.92
CA TYR A 283 3.61 -7.53 12.90
C TYR A 283 4.83 -7.83 12.00
N ALA A 284 5.98 -8.14 12.61
CA ALA A 284 7.20 -8.44 11.87
C ALA A 284 7.09 -9.71 11.02
N PHE A 285 6.51 -10.79 11.57
CA PHE A 285 6.33 -12.05 10.83
C PHE A 285 5.34 -11.91 9.66
N LEU A 286 4.23 -11.22 9.86
CA LEU A 286 3.24 -11.01 8.81
C LEU A 286 3.81 -10.19 7.65
N GLU A 287 4.60 -9.15 7.92
CA GLU A 287 5.20 -8.37 6.84
C GLU A 287 6.42 -9.05 6.19
N GLU A 288 7.32 -9.66 6.96
CA GLU A 288 8.57 -10.21 6.43
C GLU A 288 8.39 -11.61 5.83
N VAL A 289 7.56 -12.47 6.45
CA VAL A 289 7.42 -13.88 6.05
C VAL A 289 6.17 -14.12 5.22
N LEU A 290 5.02 -13.57 5.63
CA LEU A 290 3.77 -13.73 4.87
C LEU A 290 3.67 -12.72 3.70
N HIS A 291 4.49 -11.67 3.71
CA HIS A 291 4.38 -10.55 2.77
C HIS A 291 2.97 -9.93 2.79
N ALA A 292 2.39 -9.82 3.98
CA ALA A 292 1.13 -9.13 4.25
C ALA A 292 1.42 -7.76 4.89
N PRO A 293 1.51 -6.67 4.10
CA PRO A 293 1.68 -5.30 4.59
C PRO A 293 0.69 -4.89 5.69
N LYS A 294 1.17 -4.16 6.71
CA LYS A 294 0.36 -3.57 7.79
C LYS A 294 -0.64 -2.56 7.21
N LEU A 295 -1.93 -2.74 7.53
CA LEU A 295 -2.93 -1.68 7.42
C LEU A 295 -2.96 -0.84 8.69
N MET A 296 -3.09 -1.51 9.84
CA MET A 296 -3.18 -0.88 11.15
C MET A 296 -2.52 -1.78 12.20
N SER A 297 -1.73 -1.23 13.11
CA SER A 297 -1.25 -1.93 14.31
C SER A 297 -2.34 -2.00 15.38
N ALA A 298 -2.12 -2.80 16.42
CA ALA A 298 -3.05 -2.89 17.56
C ALA A 298 -3.27 -1.53 18.23
N ILE A 299 -2.21 -0.70 18.30
CA ILE A 299 -2.24 0.60 18.97
C ILE A 299 -3.03 1.66 18.19
N GLU A 300 -3.20 1.44 16.88
CA GLU A 300 -4.01 2.30 15.98
C GLU A 300 -5.50 1.95 16.05
N LEU A 301 -5.87 0.82 16.66
CA LEU A 301 -7.25 0.36 16.76
C LEU A 301 -7.94 0.89 18.03
N SER A 302 -9.23 1.18 17.92
CA SER A 302 -10.03 1.55 19.08
C SER A 302 -10.16 0.39 20.08
N SER A 303 -10.33 0.70 21.37
CA SER A 303 -10.27 -0.26 22.48
C SER A 303 -11.26 -1.44 22.39
N GLY A 304 -12.29 -1.34 21.55
CA GLY A 304 -13.30 -2.37 21.30
C GLY A 304 -12.93 -3.39 20.22
N ASN A 305 -11.92 -3.10 19.39
CA ASN A 305 -11.51 -3.89 18.22
C ASN A 305 -10.18 -4.60 18.46
N ARG A 306 -10.06 -5.30 19.60
CA ARG A 306 -8.80 -5.86 20.10
C ARG A 306 -8.29 -7.01 19.21
N CYS A 307 -7.41 -6.68 18.28
CA CYS A 307 -6.53 -7.62 17.61
C CYS A 307 -5.10 -7.07 17.59
N ALA A 308 -4.12 -7.93 17.37
CA ALA A 308 -2.70 -7.59 17.31
C ALA A 308 -2.32 -6.93 15.96
N GLY A 309 -3.21 -6.12 15.40
CA GLY A 309 -3.09 -5.47 14.10
C GLY A 309 -3.87 -6.17 12.97
N ILE A 310 -4.05 -5.44 11.88
CA ILE A 310 -4.71 -5.86 10.64
C ILE A 310 -3.75 -5.66 9.48
N HIS A 311 -3.56 -6.70 8.69
CA HIS A 311 -2.68 -6.73 7.54
C HIS A 311 -3.44 -7.08 6.26
N PHE A 312 -2.91 -6.64 5.11
CA PHE A 312 -3.49 -6.88 3.80
C PHE A 312 -2.63 -7.86 3.02
N LEU A 313 -3.16 -9.05 2.73
CA LEU A 313 -2.48 -10.08 1.96
C LEU A 313 -3.07 -10.15 0.55
N THR A 314 -2.19 -10.12 -0.44
CA THR A 314 -2.54 -10.46 -1.83
C THR A 314 -2.09 -11.89 -2.08
N ILE A 315 -3.01 -12.78 -2.47
CA ILE A 315 -2.69 -14.19 -2.74
C ILE A 315 -2.14 -14.29 -4.18
N PRO A 316 -0.86 -14.64 -4.38
CA PRO A 316 -0.28 -14.72 -5.71
C PRO A 316 -0.94 -15.81 -6.57
N ASN A 317 -1.00 -15.60 -7.89
CA ASN A 317 -1.39 -16.60 -8.89
C ASN A 317 -2.81 -17.18 -8.78
N THR A 318 -3.74 -16.43 -8.18
CA THR A 318 -5.18 -16.69 -8.29
C THR A 318 -5.85 -15.55 -9.05
N ASP A 319 -7.05 -15.75 -9.61
CA ASP A 319 -7.91 -14.63 -10.00
C ASP A 319 -8.05 -13.76 -8.74
N VAL A 320 -7.39 -12.60 -8.73
CA VAL A 320 -6.76 -11.98 -7.54
C VAL A 320 -7.62 -12.05 -6.27
N ASN A 321 -7.28 -12.97 -5.36
CA ASN A 321 -7.92 -13.08 -4.05
C ASN A 321 -7.11 -12.32 -3.00
N TYR A 322 -7.81 -11.57 -2.15
CA TYR A 322 -7.22 -10.82 -1.05
C TYR A 322 -7.67 -11.39 0.29
N GLU A 323 -6.84 -11.23 1.32
CA GLU A 323 -7.22 -11.56 2.70
C GLU A 323 -6.89 -10.38 3.62
N LEU A 324 -7.84 -10.06 4.50
CA LEU A 324 -7.57 -9.29 5.70
C LEU A 324 -7.09 -10.25 6.78
N VAL A 325 -5.83 -10.11 7.16
CA VAL A 325 -5.18 -10.96 8.18
C VAL A 325 -5.24 -10.24 9.52
N TYR A 326 -6.03 -10.77 10.45
CA TYR A 326 -6.16 -10.25 11.81
C TYR A 326 -5.15 -10.94 12.72
N GLY A 327 -4.29 -10.16 13.38
CA GLY A 327 -3.24 -10.69 14.24
C GLY A 327 -3.76 -11.13 15.61
N ALA A 328 -3.27 -12.25 16.14
CA ALA A 328 -3.42 -12.66 17.53
C ALA A 328 -2.06 -13.11 18.06
N SER A 329 -1.68 -12.71 19.27
CA SER A 329 -0.37 -13.04 19.84
C SER A 329 -0.46 -13.31 21.32
N HIS A 330 0.13 -14.41 21.79
CA HIS A 330 0.25 -14.72 23.21
C HIS A 330 1.60 -15.32 23.55
N LEU A 331 2.21 -14.80 24.61
CA LEU A 331 3.48 -15.25 25.19
C LEU A 331 3.20 -15.77 26.60
N HIS A 332 3.35 -17.07 26.80
CA HIS A 332 3.08 -17.75 28.08
C HIS A 332 4.06 -18.90 28.29
N GLY A 333 4.50 -19.16 29.53
CA GLY A 333 5.52 -20.19 29.78
C GLY A 333 5.19 -21.59 29.23
N ASP A 334 3.91 -21.94 29.14
CA ASP A 334 3.40 -23.17 28.54
C ASP A 334 2.82 -22.96 27.13
N ILE A 335 3.22 -23.80 26.17
CA ILE A 335 2.81 -23.69 24.76
C ILE A 335 1.32 -23.98 24.53
N THR A 336 0.72 -24.90 25.30
CA THR A 336 -0.71 -25.23 25.19
C THR A 336 -1.55 -24.05 25.66
N GLN A 337 -1.14 -23.40 26.75
CA GLN A 337 -1.76 -22.17 27.24
C GLN A 337 -1.57 -21.00 26.26
N ALA A 338 -0.40 -20.88 25.62
CA ALA A 338 -0.19 -19.88 24.58
C ALA A 338 -1.16 -20.08 23.40
N VAL A 339 -1.38 -21.33 22.96
CA VAL A 339 -2.40 -21.67 21.96
C VAL A 339 -3.79 -21.31 22.46
N ASP A 340 -4.16 -21.74 23.66
CA ASP A 340 -5.51 -21.54 24.20
C ASP A 340 -5.87 -20.05 24.29
N ASN A 341 -4.96 -19.22 24.81
CA ASN A 341 -5.18 -17.78 24.94
C ASN A 341 -5.25 -17.08 23.57
N ALA A 342 -4.44 -17.51 22.61
CA ALA A 342 -4.51 -16.99 21.24
C ALA A 342 -5.84 -17.32 20.57
N PHE A 343 -6.33 -18.55 20.74
CA PHE A 343 -7.62 -18.96 20.17
C PHE A 343 -8.83 -18.35 20.90
N GLU A 344 -8.73 -18.07 22.20
CA GLU A 344 -9.73 -17.26 22.93
C GLU A 344 -9.79 -15.84 22.34
N THR A 345 -8.64 -15.27 22.00
CA THR A 345 -8.59 -13.95 21.34
C THR A 345 -9.26 -14.00 19.97
N ILE A 346 -9.03 -15.05 19.17
CA ILE A 346 -9.69 -15.27 17.87
C ILE A 346 -11.20 -15.45 18.03
N GLU A 347 -11.64 -16.22 19.03
CA GLU A 347 -13.07 -16.38 19.32
C GLU A 347 -13.73 -15.03 19.65
N ASN A 348 -13.04 -14.18 20.39
CA ASN A 348 -13.51 -12.82 20.65
C ASN A 348 -13.54 -11.96 19.38
N MET A 349 -12.52 -12.05 18.51
CA MET A 349 -12.50 -11.34 17.22
C MET A 349 -13.67 -11.75 16.31
N GLU A 350 -14.11 -13.01 16.35
CA GLU A 350 -15.29 -13.43 15.58
C GLU A 350 -16.56 -12.68 15.97
N LYS A 351 -16.61 -12.19 17.22
CA LYS A 351 -17.74 -11.45 17.77
C LYS A 351 -17.57 -9.94 17.60
N THR A 352 -16.35 -9.41 17.66
CA THR A 352 -16.11 -7.97 17.86
C THR A 352 -15.19 -7.29 16.86
N ARG A 353 -14.46 -8.00 15.99
CA ARG A 353 -13.54 -7.34 15.03
C ARG A 353 -14.31 -6.46 14.04
N LEU A 354 -13.64 -5.44 13.52
CA LEU A 354 -14.12 -4.71 12.34
C LEU A 354 -14.24 -5.67 11.17
N SER A 355 -15.41 -5.74 10.53
CA SER A 355 -15.52 -6.32 9.19
C SER A 355 -14.71 -5.50 8.19
N GLY A 356 -14.39 -6.08 7.02
CA GLY A 356 -13.69 -5.34 5.97
C GLY A 356 -14.43 -4.06 5.58
N MET A 357 -15.76 -4.12 5.50
CA MET A 357 -16.59 -2.96 5.20
C MET A 357 -16.52 -1.87 6.27
N GLU A 358 -16.55 -2.24 7.56
CA GLU A 358 -16.40 -1.28 8.65
C GLU A 358 -14.99 -0.68 8.68
N LEU A 359 -13.96 -1.49 8.44
CA LEU A 359 -12.57 -1.07 8.39
C LEU A 359 -12.34 0.04 7.36
N VAL A 360 -12.70 -0.19 6.08
CA VAL A 360 -12.42 0.78 5.00
C VAL A 360 -13.30 2.04 5.07
N ASN A 361 -14.39 1.99 5.84
CA ASN A 361 -15.24 3.14 6.11
C ASN A 361 -14.90 3.85 7.44
N SER A 362 -13.95 3.31 8.24
CA SER A 362 -13.54 3.90 9.51
C SER A 362 -12.75 5.20 9.31
N ALA A 363 -12.85 6.11 10.28
CA ALA A 363 -12.09 7.37 10.23
C ALA A 363 -10.59 7.11 10.44
N GLU A 364 -10.26 6.09 11.22
CA GLU A 364 -8.90 5.63 11.50
C GLU A 364 -8.22 5.17 10.21
N PHE A 365 -8.84 4.26 9.45
CA PHE A 365 -8.30 3.79 8.17
C PHE A 365 -8.02 4.94 7.19
N ASN A 366 -8.97 5.86 7.04
CA ASN A 366 -8.84 6.99 6.12
C ASN A 366 -7.77 8.02 6.55
N LYS A 367 -7.33 8.00 7.80
CA LYS A 367 -6.21 8.82 8.29
C LYS A 367 -4.87 8.10 8.18
N CYS A 368 -4.87 6.77 8.28
CA CYS A 368 -3.64 5.97 8.35
C CYS A 368 -2.96 5.77 6.99
N ILE A 369 -3.71 5.84 5.90
CA ILE A 369 -3.27 5.50 4.55
C ILE A 369 -3.52 6.68 3.61
N ASP A 370 -2.65 6.88 2.62
CA ASP A 370 -2.87 7.89 1.60
C ASP A 370 -4.15 7.62 0.79
N ILE A 371 -4.76 8.69 0.29
CA ILE A 371 -6.09 8.64 -0.34
C ILE A 371 -6.15 7.64 -1.51
N LYS A 372 -5.07 7.50 -2.30
CA LYS A 372 -5.07 6.60 -3.47
C LYS A 372 -5.09 5.15 -3.03
N THR A 373 -4.18 4.78 -2.14
CA THR A 373 -4.07 3.42 -1.63
C THR A 373 -5.33 3.03 -0.84
N ALA A 374 -5.87 3.95 -0.04
CA ALA A 374 -7.15 3.75 0.66
C ALA A 374 -8.31 3.50 -0.31
N HIS A 375 -8.39 4.25 -1.42
CA HIS A 375 -9.41 4.05 -2.44
C HIS A 375 -9.31 2.68 -3.13
N LEU A 376 -8.09 2.24 -3.47
CA LEU A 376 -7.85 0.92 -4.08
C LEU A 376 -8.25 -0.22 -3.14
N ILE A 377 -7.79 -0.18 -1.89
CA ILE A 377 -8.14 -1.17 -0.87
C ILE A 377 -9.66 -1.20 -0.64
N LYS A 378 -10.32 -0.02 -0.64
CA LYS A 378 -11.77 0.08 -0.51
C LYS A 378 -12.50 -0.58 -1.68
N LYS A 379 -12.04 -0.39 -2.91
CA LYS A 379 -12.63 -1.03 -4.11
C LYS A 379 -12.48 -2.55 -4.10
N ILE A 380 -11.38 -3.05 -3.53
CA ILE A 380 -11.14 -4.48 -3.37
C ILE A 380 -12.07 -5.09 -2.31
N ILE A 381 -12.20 -4.43 -1.17
CA ILE A 381 -12.99 -4.94 -0.04
C ILE A 381 -14.49 -4.75 -0.27
N ILE A 382 -14.89 -3.65 -0.90
CA ILE A 382 -16.29 -3.35 -1.27
C ILE A 382 -16.34 -3.12 -2.78
N PRO A 383 -16.62 -4.18 -3.57
CA PRO A 383 -16.79 -4.06 -5.02
C PRO A 383 -17.91 -3.05 -5.37
N GLU A 384 -17.69 -2.26 -6.43
CA GLU A 384 -18.61 -1.19 -6.85
C GLU A 384 -19.98 -1.70 -7.36
N ASP A 385 -20.06 -2.98 -7.74
CA ASP A 385 -21.29 -3.64 -8.18
C ASP A 385 -22.19 -4.11 -7.02
N GLY A 386 -21.74 -3.94 -5.77
CA GLY A 386 -22.47 -4.38 -4.58
C GLY A 386 -22.45 -5.90 -4.37
N GLY A 387 -21.50 -6.62 -5.01
CA GLY A 387 -21.25 -8.04 -4.78
C GLY A 387 -20.66 -8.37 -3.40
N ASP A 388 -20.39 -9.65 -3.16
CA ASP A 388 -19.72 -10.12 -1.94
C ASP A 388 -18.33 -9.46 -1.79
N SER A 389 -17.86 -9.28 -0.55
CA SER A 389 -16.52 -8.72 -0.26
C SER A 389 -15.44 -9.45 -1.06
N GLY A 390 -14.63 -8.71 -1.82
CA GLY A 390 -13.52 -9.27 -2.60
C GLY A 390 -12.32 -9.71 -1.75
N ALA A 391 -12.36 -9.47 -0.43
CA ALA A 391 -11.35 -9.92 0.51
C ALA A 391 -11.92 -10.92 1.54
N GLY A 392 -11.23 -12.05 1.70
CA GLY A 392 -11.46 -13.04 2.74
C GLY A 392 -10.95 -12.61 4.12
N THR A 393 -11.29 -13.38 5.15
CA THR A 393 -10.78 -13.20 6.52
C THR A 393 -9.77 -14.31 6.85
N ALA A 394 -8.61 -13.92 7.37
CA ALA A 394 -7.56 -14.83 7.83
C ALA A 394 -7.04 -14.41 9.21
N TYR A 395 -6.32 -15.32 9.89
CA TYR A 395 -5.66 -15.02 11.16
C TYR A 395 -4.15 -15.24 11.09
N GLY A 396 -3.41 -14.25 11.54
CA GLY A 396 -1.99 -14.36 11.83
C GLY A 396 -1.80 -14.64 13.31
N VAL A 397 -1.15 -15.74 13.68
CA VAL A 397 -1.04 -16.16 15.08
C VAL A 397 0.42 -16.26 15.49
N LEU A 398 0.80 -15.59 16.57
CA LEU A 398 2.11 -15.74 17.20
C LEU A 398 1.98 -16.44 18.55
N LEU A 399 2.72 -17.53 18.71
CA LEU A 399 2.76 -18.33 19.92
C LEU A 399 4.17 -18.29 20.51
N GLY A 400 4.33 -17.60 21.63
CA GLY A 400 5.58 -17.57 22.37
C GLY A 400 5.52 -18.43 23.61
N TYR A 401 6.55 -19.23 23.87
CA TYR A 401 6.57 -20.15 25.01
C TYR A 401 7.96 -20.32 25.63
N THR A 402 8.04 -20.85 26.85
CA THR A 402 9.33 -21.16 27.48
C THR A 402 9.85 -22.50 26.96
N LEU A 403 11.06 -22.52 26.41
CA LEU A 403 11.74 -23.76 26.09
C LEU A 403 12.14 -24.46 27.39
N ASP A 404 11.41 -25.50 27.73
CA ASP A 404 11.65 -26.31 28.92
C ASP A 404 12.87 -27.22 28.69
N LEU A 405 14.06 -26.62 28.74
CA LEU A 405 15.33 -27.31 28.56
C LEU A 405 16.37 -26.72 29.51
N ASN A 406 16.80 -27.49 30.50
CA ASN A 406 17.79 -27.03 31.47
C ASN A 406 19.19 -26.89 30.82
N PRO A 407 19.79 -25.68 30.78
CA PRO A 407 21.11 -25.46 30.19
C PRO A 407 22.27 -26.24 30.82
N GLU A 408 22.14 -26.58 32.11
CA GLU A 408 23.19 -27.26 32.87
C GLU A 408 23.34 -28.74 32.52
N ASP A 409 22.33 -29.33 31.87
CA ASP A 409 22.32 -30.75 31.50
C ASP A 409 23.14 -31.06 30.23
N TYR A 410 23.68 -30.04 29.55
CA TYR A 410 24.27 -30.17 28.21
C TYR A 410 25.62 -29.47 28.07
N ALA A 411 26.55 -30.08 27.33
CA ALA A 411 27.70 -29.34 26.82
C ALA A 411 27.27 -28.31 25.74
N PRO A 412 28.04 -27.22 25.51
CA PRO A 412 27.64 -26.19 24.56
C PRO A 412 27.31 -26.65 23.13
N ILE A 413 28.05 -27.65 22.64
CA ILE A 413 27.83 -28.20 21.30
C ILE A 413 26.58 -29.09 21.22
N GLU A 414 26.10 -29.61 22.34
CA GLU A 414 24.96 -30.53 22.44
C GLU A 414 23.65 -29.77 22.62
N TYR A 415 23.69 -28.67 23.39
CA TYR A 415 22.49 -27.90 23.75
C TYR A 415 21.74 -27.41 22.50
N THR A 416 22.45 -26.96 21.46
CA THR A 416 21.80 -26.48 20.23
C THR A 416 20.95 -27.56 19.57
N ASN A 417 21.46 -28.80 19.51
CA ASN A 417 20.73 -29.93 18.93
C ASN A 417 19.57 -30.36 19.83
N ALA A 418 19.76 -30.33 21.15
CA ALA A 418 18.71 -30.63 22.11
C ALA A 418 17.56 -29.60 22.04
N ALA A 419 17.90 -28.31 21.91
CA ALA A 419 16.93 -27.23 21.76
C ALA A 419 16.11 -27.38 20.49
N ILE A 420 16.75 -27.68 19.34
CA ILE A 420 16.03 -27.91 18.08
C ILE A 420 15.05 -29.09 18.22
N LYS A 421 15.51 -30.23 18.75
CA LYS A 421 14.65 -31.40 18.97
C LYS A 421 13.49 -31.11 19.92
N ARG A 422 13.73 -30.33 20.98
CA ARG A 422 12.68 -29.94 21.92
C ARG A 422 11.63 -29.06 21.24
N ILE A 423 12.07 -28.08 20.44
CA ILE A 423 11.17 -27.23 19.63
C ILE A 423 10.31 -28.09 18.70
N GLU A 424 10.91 -29.07 18.02
CA GLU A 424 10.16 -29.99 17.13
C GLU A 424 9.04 -30.73 17.88
N LEU A 425 9.35 -31.27 19.07
CA LEU A 425 8.36 -31.95 19.92
C LEU A 425 7.27 -31.01 20.43
N ASP A 426 7.63 -29.80 20.86
CA ASP A 426 6.66 -28.83 21.36
C ASP A 426 5.69 -28.38 20.24
N ILE A 427 6.16 -28.30 18.99
CA ILE A 427 5.32 -27.98 17.83
C ILE A 427 4.32 -29.07 17.53
N GLU A 428 4.66 -30.35 17.71
CA GLU A 428 3.70 -31.45 17.58
C GLU A 428 2.55 -31.31 18.59
N VAL A 429 2.87 -30.95 19.84
CA VAL A 429 1.87 -30.66 20.89
C VAL A 429 1.02 -29.45 20.51
N ALA A 430 1.64 -28.37 20.04
CA ALA A 430 0.92 -27.17 19.61
C ALA A 430 -0.01 -27.48 18.43
N LEU A 431 0.44 -28.25 17.44
CA LEU A 431 -0.32 -28.62 16.25
C LEU A 431 -1.60 -29.37 16.63
N ASP A 432 -1.51 -30.37 17.51
CA ASP A 432 -2.67 -31.11 18.01
C ASP A 432 -3.69 -30.20 18.70
N ARG A 433 -3.20 -29.27 19.54
CA ARG A 433 -4.06 -28.31 20.23
C ARG A 433 -4.71 -27.31 19.26
N ILE A 434 -3.95 -26.80 18.28
CA ILE A 434 -4.43 -25.89 17.23
C ILE A 434 -5.56 -26.56 16.43
N HIS A 435 -5.38 -27.81 16.01
CA HIS A 435 -6.40 -28.56 15.29
C HIS A 435 -7.69 -28.71 16.11
N THR A 436 -7.53 -29.05 17.39
CA THR A 436 -8.66 -29.14 18.32
C THR A 436 -9.41 -27.81 18.38
N LYS A 437 -8.72 -26.68 18.58
CA LYS A 437 -9.32 -25.35 18.65
C LYS A 437 -10.00 -24.91 17.36
N ILE A 438 -9.37 -25.11 16.21
CA ILE A 438 -9.96 -24.79 14.90
C ILE A 438 -11.26 -25.59 14.68
N SER A 439 -11.26 -26.86 15.07
CA SER A 439 -12.44 -27.74 14.96
C SER A 439 -13.57 -27.30 15.90
N GLU A 440 -13.26 -27.04 17.18
CA GLU A 440 -14.21 -26.57 18.19
C GLU A 440 -14.89 -25.26 17.76
N LEU A 441 -14.12 -24.31 17.22
CA LEU A 441 -14.61 -23.02 16.73
C LEU A 441 -15.23 -23.10 15.32
N LYS A 442 -15.14 -24.25 14.64
CA LYS A 442 -15.62 -24.48 13.26
C LYS A 442 -15.01 -23.51 12.23
N LEU A 443 -13.72 -23.17 12.41
CA LEU A 443 -13.02 -22.19 11.57
C LEU A 443 -12.17 -22.82 10.45
N GLY A 444 -12.27 -24.13 10.21
CA GLY A 444 -11.39 -24.85 9.26
C GLY A 444 -11.48 -24.42 7.79
N TYR A 445 -12.44 -23.55 7.42
CA TYR A 445 -12.54 -22.94 6.10
C TYR A 445 -11.80 -21.59 5.99
N LYS A 446 -11.39 -21.00 7.12
CA LYS A 446 -10.60 -19.76 7.16
C LYS A 446 -9.11 -20.05 7.09
N SER A 447 -8.36 -19.05 6.67
CA SER A 447 -6.90 -19.12 6.54
C SER A 447 -6.20 -18.84 7.87
N PHE A 448 -5.13 -19.58 8.17
CA PHE A 448 -4.36 -19.50 9.41
C PHE A 448 -2.85 -19.52 9.17
N TYR A 449 -2.16 -18.47 9.59
CA TYR A 449 -0.72 -18.29 9.42
C TYR A 449 -0.05 -18.26 10.80
N ILE A 450 0.46 -19.41 11.24
CA ILE A 450 0.94 -19.60 12.63
C ILE A 450 2.46 -19.53 12.71
N TYR A 451 2.95 -18.77 13.68
CA TYR A 451 4.36 -18.58 13.99
C TYR A 451 4.64 -18.97 15.44
N VAL A 452 5.61 -19.85 15.66
CA VAL A 452 5.98 -20.36 16.99
C VAL A 452 7.40 -19.93 17.36
N LEU A 453 7.58 -19.37 18.57
CA LEU A 453 8.85 -18.86 19.09
C LEU A 453 9.12 -19.34 20.52
N PRO A 454 10.23 -20.05 20.77
CA PRO A 454 10.69 -20.39 22.11
C PRO A 454 11.47 -19.24 22.75
N PHE A 455 11.36 -19.09 24.07
CA PHE A 455 12.08 -18.14 24.92
C PHE A 455 12.78 -18.89 26.06
N ASN A 456 13.81 -18.31 26.67
CA ASN A 456 14.43 -18.86 27.88
C ASN A 456 13.43 -18.87 29.05
N ASN A 457 12.64 -17.80 29.17
CA ASN A 457 11.51 -17.68 30.08
C ASN A 457 10.52 -16.68 29.49
N ALA A 458 9.48 -17.14 28.78
CA ALA A 458 8.55 -16.28 28.05
C ALA A 458 7.93 -15.17 28.93
N ASP A 459 7.58 -15.49 30.18
CA ASP A 459 6.93 -14.53 31.09
C ASP A 459 7.88 -13.47 31.65
N GLY A 460 9.15 -13.83 31.85
CA GLY A 460 10.21 -12.90 32.28
C GLY A 460 10.81 -12.11 31.11
N ASP A 461 11.15 -12.80 30.04
CA ASP A 461 11.82 -12.24 28.87
C ASP A 461 10.96 -11.19 28.18
N LYS A 462 9.64 -11.39 28.09
CA LYS A 462 8.74 -10.38 27.50
C LYS A 462 8.81 -9.04 28.23
N LYS A 463 8.94 -9.06 29.55
CA LYS A 463 9.08 -7.85 30.37
C LYS A 463 10.46 -7.23 30.21
N SER A 464 11.52 -8.05 30.28
CA SER A 464 12.89 -7.57 30.16
C SER A 464 13.16 -6.93 28.80
N ILE A 465 12.74 -7.58 27.71
CA ILE A 465 12.95 -7.09 26.34
C ILE A 465 12.19 -5.78 26.12
N MET A 466 10.94 -5.67 26.61
CA MET A 466 10.17 -4.43 26.48
C MET A 466 10.76 -3.31 27.33
N ASN A 467 11.20 -3.59 28.56
CA ASN A 467 11.84 -2.60 29.42
C ASN A 467 13.12 -2.04 28.78
N ASP A 468 13.96 -2.89 28.19
CA ASP A 468 15.14 -2.49 27.44
C ASP A 468 14.78 -1.59 26.24
N LEU A 469 13.72 -1.97 25.50
CA LEU A 469 13.29 -1.27 24.30
C LEU A 469 12.75 0.13 24.59
N ILE A 470 11.93 0.27 25.64
CA ILE A 470 11.26 1.53 25.95
C ILE A 470 11.96 2.34 27.03
N GLY A 471 13.11 1.90 27.55
CA GLY A 471 13.92 2.60 28.54
C GLY A 471 13.27 2.69 29.92
N GLY A 472 12.67 1.59 30.40
CA GLY A 472 12.09 1.50 31.74
C GLY A 472 13.14 1.61 32.85
N THR A 473 12.84 2.33 33.93
CA THR A 473 13.63 2.31 35.16
C THR A 473 13.51 0.94 35.82
N VAL A 474 14.66 0.30 36.08
CA VAL A 474 14.81 -0.91 36.91
C VAL A 474 14.26 -0.68 38.31
#